data_AF-A0A942AN15-F1
#
_entry.id   AF-A0A942AN15-F1
#
_cell.length_a   1.000
_cell.length_b   1.000
_cell.length_c   1.000
_cell.angle_alpha   90.00
_cell.angle_beta   90.00
_cell.angle_gamma   90.00
#
_symmetry.space_group_name_H-M   'P 1'
#
loop_
_entity.id
_entity.type
_entity.pdbx_description
1 polymer ?
#
loop_
_entity_poly.entity_id
_entity_poly.type
_entity_poly.pdbx_seq_one_letter_code
_entity_poly.pdbx_strand_id
1 'polypeptide(L)'
;FLTGAFHLMALYGARRCAWLMLPVLALVIYASPGFAQGDSAEELCLPLMMWSLYGVLRHFRRGGGRMPAGELVWQCVLAGCVFWIKFTICGVHAGLFLALLVHLAVRRDGRGLWRSLGWLVVGFALSTLPCVIYFCVNAAIHDWLRTYLYDNLFLYSASEEASGLVPRARAMLWCGWEWVRDNPLCALPIAAGMGWFAWKRPRREALAVWLAAFLGALGIFVGGKSYPYYGLALAALVPLGFLPLGRALEGRLAHLSRRALGSCAVVLTAGCVGLCALLSGNMAPEYGASFGQPREDTMQYRIAAYLEQTPGATLLNYGFMDAGFYTAAGLVPNVKYFHQTNVPLEEMLDEQLRYIREGVCDYVITRGKQPEWIVERYELIATESSPNFWYDAVYLYRQKSLSSR
;
A
#
# COMPACT_ATOMS: atom_id res chain seq x y z
N PHE A 1 -6.44 1.06 10.96
CA PHE A 1 -7.05 -0.23 10.53
C PHE A 1 -7.80 -0.92 11.67
N LEU A 2 -7.12 -1.28 12.78
CA LEU A 2 -7.69 -2.06 13.90
C LEU A 2 -8.98 -1.50 14.50
N THR A 3 -9.14 -0.17 14.61
CA THR A 3 -10.39 0.46 15.07
C THR A 3 -11.58 0.10 14.17
N GLY A 4 -11.39 0.13 12.85
CA GLY A 4 -12.44 -0.29 11.89
C GLY A 4 -12.76 -1.78 12.00
N ALA A 5 -11.74 -2.62 12.22
CA ALA A 5 -11.92 -4.05 12.47
C ALA A 5 -12.73 -4.31 13.76
N PHE A 6 -12.43 -3.58 14.85
CA PHE A 6 -13.21 -3.65 16.09
C PHE A 6 -14.68 -3.31 15.85
N HIS A 7 -14.97 -2.23 15.14
CA HIS A 7 -16.34 -1.83 14.84
C HIS A 7 -17.06 -2.84 13.94
N LEU A 8 -16.37 -3.43 12.97
CA LEU A 8 -16.90 -4.53 12.17
C LEU A 8 -17.25 -5.74 13.05
N MET A 9 -16.33 -6.18 13.92
CA MET A 9 -16.58 -7.31 14.81
C MET A 9 -17.74 -7.05 15.77
N ALA A 10 -17.79 -5.85 16.35
CA ALA A 10 -18.89 -5.44 17.23
C ALA A 10 -20.24 -5.37 16.49
N LEU A 11 -20.27 -4.92 15.23
CA LEU A 11 -21.46 -4.89 14.37
C LEU A 11 -22.06 -6.30 14.19
N TYR A 12 -21.19 -7.31 14.16
CA TYR A 12 -21.55 -8.72 14.07
C TYR A 12 -21.57 -9.43 15.42
N GLY A 13 -21.67 -8.71 16.54
CA GLY A 13 -21.94 -9.29 17.86
C GLY A 13 -20.74 -9.98 18.51
N ALA A 14 -19.51 -9.69 18.09
CA ALA A 14 -18.28 -10.21 18.68
C ALA A 14 -17.53 -9.11 19.45
N ARG A 15 -18.23 -8.30 20.26
CA ARG A 15 -17.69 -7.07 20.87
C ARG A 15 -16.61 -7.33 21.92
N ARG A 16 -16.80 -8.30 22.82
CA ARG A 16 -15.78 -8.67 23.83
C ARG A 16 -14.64 -9.41 23.16
N CYS A 17 -14.99 -10.34 22.26
CA CYS A 17 -13.99 -11.12 21.54
C CYS A 17 -13.08 -10.23 20.66
N ALA A 18 -13.61 -9.13 20.10
CA ALA A 18 -12.82 -8.20 19.31
C ALA A 18 -11.56 -7.73 20.05
N TRP A 19 -11.66 -7.35 21.32
CA TRP A 19 -10.49 -6.92 22.11
C TRP A 19 -9.38 -7.98 22.22
N LEU A 20 -9.74 -9.26 22.20
CA LEU A 20 -8.79 -10.37 22.23
C LEU A 20 -8.24 -10.71 20.84
N MET A 21 -9.02 -10.44 19.78
CA MET A 21 -8.65 -10.76 18.40
C MET A 21 -7.89 -9.65 17.69
N LEU A 22 -7.97 -8.38 18.14
CA LEU A 22 -7.20 -7.28 17.53
C LEU A 22 -5.68 -7.54 17.52
N PRO A 23 -5.04 -8.02 18.60
CA PRO A 23 -3.61 -8.36 18.56
C PRO A 23 -3.30 -9.51 17.58
N VAL A 24 -4.19 -10.49 17.49
CA VAL A 24 -4.06 -11.62 16.56
C VAL A 24 -4.19 -11.16 15.11
N LEU A 25 -5.14 -10.24 14.83
CA LEU A 25 -5.29 -9.62 13.51
C LEU A 25 -4.05 -8.82 13.12
N ALA A 26 -3.47 -8.06 14.06
CA ALA A 26 -2.21 -7.36 13.85
C ALA A 26 -1.07 -8.35 13.55
N LEU A 27 -0.92 -9.42 14.33
CA LEU A 27 0.08 -10.46 14.08
C LEU A 27 -0.06 -11.08 12.70
N VAL A 28 -1.28 -11.45 12.29
CA VAL A 28 -1.55 -12.05 10.97
C VAL A 28 -1.11 -11.15 9.83
N ILE A 29 -1.29 -9.84 9.96
CA ILE A 29 -0.92 -8.87 8.92
C ILE A 29 0.59 -8.60 8.97
N TYR A 30 1.13 -8.25 10.13
CA TYR A 30 2.54 -7.86 10.27
C TYR A 30 3.53 -9.01 10.11
N ALA A 31 3.10 -10.26 10.35
CA ALA A 31 3.89 -11.44 10.05
C ALA A 31 3.63 -12.01 8.64
N SER A 32 2.73 -11.41 7.85
CA SER A 32 2.50 -11.86 6.48
C SER A 32 3.67 -11.45 5.58
N PRO A 33 4.09 -12.28 4.61
CA PRO A 33 5.04 -11.89 3.58
C PRO A 33 4.61 -10.64 2.79
N GLY A 34 3.30 -10.38 2.71
CA GLY A 34 2.76 -9.15 2.12
C GLY A 34 3.12 -7.88 2.90
N PHE A 35 3.44 -7.97 4.18
CA PHE A 35 3.98 -6.85 4.95
C PHE A 35 5.51 -6.77 4.79
N ALA A 36 6.00 -6.60 3.56
CA ALA A 36 7.42 -6.51 3.29
C ALA A 36 7.93 -5.07 3.49
N GLN A 37 8.89 -4.88 4.39
CA GLN A 37 9.60 -3.64 4.74
C GLN A 37 8.75 -2.48 5.29
N GLY A 38 7.42 -2.58 5.21
CA GLY A 38 6.49 -1.53 5.65
C GLY A 38 6.39 -0.37 4.64
N ASP A 39 5.64 0.68 5.01
CA ASP A 39 5.50 1.93 4.23
C ASP A 39 4.98 1.73 2.80
N SER A 40 4.26 0.63 2.58
CA SER A 40 3.63 0.36 1.30
C SER A 40 2.33 1.15 1.16
N ALA A 41 2.00 1.53 -0.08
CA ALA A 41 0.71 2.13 -0.41
C ALA A 41 -0.47 1.26 0.08
N GLU A 42 -0.31 -0.06 0.00
CA GLU A 42 -1.25 -1.07 0.47
C GLU A 42 -1.52 -0.98 1.96
N GLU A 43 -0.46 -0.86 2.78
CA GLU A 43 -0.56 -0.66 4.22
C GLU A 43 -1.36 0.62 4.55
N LEU A 44 -1.01 1.74 3.91
CA LEU A 44 -1.66 3.03 4.11
C LEU A 44 -3.15 3.00 3.72
N CYS A 45 -3.52 2.17 2.74
CA CYS A 45 -4.90 2.01 2.29
C CYS A 45 -5.75 1.08 3.18
N LEU A 46 -5.16 0.20 3.98
CA LEU A 46 -5.89 -0.71 4.88
C LEU A 46 -6.96 -0.02 5.75
N PRO A 47 -6.66 1.07 6.49
CA PRO A 47 -7.70 1.77 7.26
C PRO A 47 -8.85 2.28 6.39
N LEU A 48 -8.58 2.82 5.20
CA LEU A 48 -9.59 3.42 4.32
C LEU A 48 -10.54 2.37 3.77
N MET A 49 -10.00 1.23 3.34
CA MET A 49 -10.77 0.07 2.89
C MET A 49 -11.58 -0.55 4.03
N MET A 50 -10.98 -0.71 5.22
CA MET A 50 -11.65 -1.28 6.39
C MET A 50 -12.85 -0.43 6.85
N TRP A 51 -12.69 0.90 6.90
CA TRP A 51 -13.81 1.79 7.24
C TRP A 51 -14.90 1.79 6.17
N SER A 52 -14.53 1.62 4.90
CA SER A 52 -15.49 1.51 3.81
C SER A 52 -16.31 0.22 3.92
N LEU A 53 -15.63 -0.91 4.09
CA LEU A 53 -16.24 -2.22 4.34
C LEU A 53 -17.19 -2.18 5.54
N TYR A 54 -16.74 -1.63 6.68
CA TYR A 54 -17.58 -1.46 7.86
C TYR A 54 -18.83 -0.63 7.57
N GLY A 55 -18.68 0.54 6.92
CA GLY A 55 -19.80 1.45 6.69
C GLY A 55 -20.85 0.85 5.74
N VAL A 56 -20.44 0.18 4.66
CA VAL A 56 -21.35 -0.49 3.73
C VAL A 56 -22.07 -1.67 4.39
N LEU A 57 -21.35 -2.51 5.14
CA LEU A 57 -21.98 -3.62 5.87
C LEU A 57 -22.92 -3.12 6.99
N ARG A 58 -22.54 -2.05 7.70
CA ARG A 58 -23.41 -1.39 8.68
C ARG A 58 -24.71 -0.89 8.04
N HIS A 59 -24.62 -0.31 6.85
CA HIS A 59 -25.80 0.14 6.12
C HIS A 59 -26.72 -1.02 5.74
N PHE A 60 -26.19 -2.13 5.22
CA PHE A 60 -27.01 -3.30 4.91
C PHE A 60 -27.60 -3.98 6.16
N ARG A 61 -26.91 -3.91 7.30
CA ARG A 61 -27.43 -4.35 8.61
C ARG A 61 -28.61 -3.51 9.09
N ARG A 62 -28.65 -2.21 8.77
CA ARG A 62 -29.77 -1.29 9.04
C ARG A 62 -30.97 -1.46 8.08
N GLY A 63 -30.91 -2.44 7.18
CA GLY A 63 -32.03 -2.79 6.28
C GLY A 63 -31.75 -2.54 4.79
N GLY A 64 -30.65 -1.86 4.43
CA GLY A 64 -30.32 -1.61 3.01
C GLY A 64 -31.31 -0.66 2.33
N GLY A 65 -31.80 0.36 3.03
CA GLY A 65 -32.55 1.46 2.41
C GLY A 65 -31.65 2.31 1.50
N ARG A 66 -32.02 3.56 1.27
CA ARG A 66 -31.09 4.52 0.66
C ARG A 66 -30.02 4.89 1.69
N MET A 67 -28.75 4.79 1.34
CA MET A 67 -27.67 5.27 2.22
C MET A 67 -27.76 6.80 2.34
N PRO A 68 -27.64 7.38 3.54
CA PRO A 68 -27.63 8.84 3.70
C PRO A 68 -26.53 9.50 2.89
N ALA A 69 -26.78 10.71 2.39
CA ALA A 69 -25.83 11.48 1.57
C ALA A 69 -24.45 11.63 2.23
N GLY A 70 -24.41 11.99 3.51
CA GLY A 70 -23.14 12.14 4.25
C GLY A 70 -22.36 10.82 4.37
N GLU A 71 -23.05 9.67 4.49
CA GLU A 71 -22.38 8.36 4.51
C GLU A 71 -21.82 8.03 3.11
N LEU A 72 -22.54 8.32 2.02
CA LEU A 72 -22.05 8.13 0.65
C LEU A 72 -20.86 9.01 0.31
N VAL A 73 -20.93 10.30 0.68
CA VAL A 73 -19.82 11.24 0.52
C VAL A 73 -18.60 10.74 1.27
N TRP A 74 -18.75 10.33 2.54
CA TRP A 74 -17.65 9.78 3.34
C TRP A 74 -17.04 8.53 2.70
N GLN A 75 -17.87 7.60 2.24
CA GLN A 75 -17.41 6.38 1.55
C GLN A 75 -16.58 6.71 0.30
N CYS A 76 -17.01 7.70 -0.50
CA CYS A 76 -16.29 8.06 -1.71
C CYS A 76 -15.08 8.97 -1.47
N VAL A 77 -15.05 9.75 -0.38
CA VAL A 77 -13.83 10.42 0.07
C VAL A 77 -12.76 9.38 0.40
N LEU A 78 -13.09 8.33 1.17
CA LEU A 78 -12.16 7.24 1.46
C LEU A 78 -11.65 6.55 0.18
N ALA A 79 -12.56 6.25 -0.75
CA ALA A 79 -12.20 5.63 -2.03
C ALA A 79 -11.32 6.52 -2.91
N GLY A 80 -11.59 7.84 -2.92
CA GLY A 80 -10.79 8.80 -3.68
C GLY A 80 -9.40 9.03 -3.06
N CYS A 81 -9.27 8.98 -1.73
CA CYS A 81 -7.94 8.96 -1.11
C CYS A 81 -7.16 7.71 -1.54
N VAL A 82 -7.77 6.52 -1.53
CA VAL A 82 -7.13 5.30 -2.07
C VAL A 82 -6.79 5.47 -3.55
N PHE A 83 -7.68 6.10 -4.34
CA PHE A 83 -7.46 6.35 -5.76
C PHE A 83 -6.24 7.22 -6.01
N TRP A 84 -5.97 8.24 -5.19
CA TRP A 84 -4.82 9.13 -5.34
C TRP A 84 -3.54 8.62 -4.66
N ILE A 85 -3.65 7.61 -3.78
CA ILE A 85 -2.49 6.88 -3.26
C ILE A 85 -2.02 5.84 -4.29
N LYS A 86 -2.93 4.96 -4.74
CA LYS A 86 -2.67 3.93 -5.75
C LYS A 86 -3.97 3.41 -6.35
N PHE A 87 -4.29 3.84 -7.57
CA PHE A 87 -5.59 3.56 -8.19
C PHE A 87 -5.89 2.07 -8.41
N THR A 88 -4.88 1.20 -8.49
CA THR A 88 -5.08 -0.25 -8.63
C THR A 88 -5.70 -0.91 -7.39
N ILE A 89 -5.60 -0.27 -6.22
CA ILE A 89 -6.18 -0.74 -4.94
C ILE A 89 -7.69 -0.42 -4.83
N CYS A 90 -8.22 0.45 -5.71
CA CYS A 90 -9.62 0.87 -5.65
C CYS A 90 -10.65 -0.27 -5.83
N GLY A 91 -10.23 -1.44 -6.27
CA GLY A 91 -11.10 -2.60 -6.52
C GLY A 91 -12.01 -2.96 -5.34
N VAL A 92 -11.50 -2.88 -4.10
CA VAL A 92 -12.32 -3.15 -2.90
C VAL A 92 -13.47 -2.16 -2.79
N HIS A 93 -13.21 -0.86 -2.96
CA HIS A 93 -14.25 0.18 -2.94
C HIS A 93 -15.22 0.04 -4.12
N ALA A 94 -14.71 -0.27 -5.31
CA ALA A 94 -15.53 -0.50 -6.50
C ALA A 94 -16.52 -1.64 -6.26
N GLY A 95 -16.09 -2.74 -5.65
CA GLY A 95 -16.96 -3.86 -5.29
C GLY A 95 -18.05 -3.49 -4.28
N LEU A 96 -17.69 -2.71 -3.26
CA LEU A 96 -18.64 -2.21 -2.26
C LEU A 96 -19.69 -1.27 -2.88
N PHE A 97 -19.28 -0.35 -3.75
CA PHE A 97 -20.19 0.58 -4.41
C PHE A 97 -21.08 -0.12 -5.43
N LEU A 98 -20.52 -1.06 -6.18
CA LEU A 98 -21.30 -1.90 -7.09
C LEU A 98 -22.39 -2.67 -6.32
N ALA A 99 -22.07 -3.22 -5.15
CA ALA A 99 -23.07 -3.89 -4.32
C ALA A 99 -24.20 -2.95 -3.85
N LEU A 100 -23.88 -1.70 -3.47
CA LEU A 100 -24.89 -0.68 -3.13
C LEU A 100 -25.80 -0.36 -4.33
N LEU A 101 -25.21 -0.13 -5.51
CA LEU A 101 -25.94 0.22 -6.72
C LEU A 101 -26.80 -0.94 -7.22
N VAL A 102 -26.26 -2.16 -7.25
CA VAL A 102 -27.01 -3.39 -7.58
C VAL A 102 -28.16 -3.58 -6.60
N HIS A 103 -27.96 -3.35 -5.31
CA HIS A 103 -29.03 -3.46 -4.32
C HIS A 103 -30.20 -2.50 -4.61
N LEU A 104 -29.91 -1.24 -4.95
CA LEU A 104 -30.93 -0.26 -5.32
C LEU A 104 -31.61 -0.60 -6.65
N ALA A 105 -30.85 -1.09 -7.63
CA ALA A 105 -31.38 -1.53 -8.93
C ALA A 105 -32.34 -2.72 -8.79
N VAL A 106 -31.98 -3.72 -7.98
CA VAL A 106 -32.85 -4.89 -7.69
C VAL A 106 -34.14 -4.46 -6.99
N ARG A 107 -34.08 -3.43 -6.14
CA ARG A 107 -35.27 -2.81 -5.52
C ARG A 107 -36.06 -1.90 -6.47
N ARG A 108 -35.62 -1.75 -7.72
CA ARG A 108 -36.15 -0.83 -8.73
C ARG A 108 -36.23 0.62 -8.27
N ASP A 109 -35.32 1.02 -7.38
CA ASP A 109 -35.23 2.39 -6.88
C ASP A 109 -34.30 3.24 -7.74
N GLY A 110 -34.74 3.56 -8.97
CA GLY A 110 -33.93 4.34 -9.92
C GLY A 110 -33.56 5.74 -9.41
N ARG A 111 -34.48 6.41 -8.71
CA ARG A 111 -34.20 7.73 -8.09
C ARG A 111 -33.16 7.62 -6.99
N GLY A 112 -33.23 6.58 -6.15
CA GLY A 112 -32.23 6.32 -5.13
C GLY A 112 -30.86 6.01 -5.73
N LEU A 113 -30.82 5.25 -6.83
CA LEU A 113 -29.59 4.92 -7.56
C LEU A 113 -28.90 6.18 -8.08
N TRP A 114 -29.59 7.01 -8.87
CA TRP A 114 -29.00 8.23 -9.42
C TRP A 114 -28.58 9.23 -8.34
N ARG A 115 -29.38 9.37 -7.27
CA ARG A 115 -28.98 10.17 -6.10
C ARG A 115 -27.72 9.64 -5.44
N SER A 116 -27.60 8.32 -5.32
CA SER A 116 -26.41 7.70 -4.72
C SER A 116 -25.18 7.95 -5.58
N LEU A 117 -25.28 7.78 -6.90
CA LEU A 117 -24.21 8.13 -7.84
C LEU A 117 -23.79 9.60 -7.70
N GLY A 118 -24.75 10.54 -7.65
CA GLY A 118 -24.45 11.96 -7.48
C GLY A 118 -23.64 12.25 -6.21
N TRP A 119 -24.04 11.67 -5.07
CA TRP A 119 -23.30 11.85 -3.81
C TRP A 119 -21.93 11.16 -3.79
N LEU A 120 -21.78 10.03 -4.48
CA LEU A 120 -20.47 9.40 -4.68
C LEU A 120 -19.55 10.35 -5.48
N VAL A 121 -20.02 10.91 -6.59
CA VAL A 121 -19.25 11.89 -7.39
C VAL A 121 -18.83 13.09 -6.55
N VAL A 122 -19.72 13.62 -5.71
CA VAL A 122 -19.38 14.72 -4.78
C VAL A 122 -18.25 14.30 -3.83
N GLY A 123 -18.31 13.10 -3.23
CA GLY A 123 -17.26 12.62 -2.35
C GLY A 123 -15.91 12.43 -3.05
N PHE A 124 -15.90 11.96 -4.30
CA PHE A 124 -14.68 11.85 -5.10
C PHE A 124 -14.09 13.22 -5.45
N ALA A 125 -14.94 14.19 -5.81
CA ALA A 125 -14.50 15.56 -6.08
C ALA A 125 -13.85 16.19 -4.84
N LEU A 126 -14.42 15.96 -3.65
CA LEU A 126 -13.88 16.46 -2.38
C LEU A 126 -12.50 15.87 -2.03
N SER A 127 -12.28 14.57 -2.27
CA SER A 127 -10.96 13.96 -2.04
C SER A 127 -9.92 14.33 -3.10
N THR A 128 -10.36 14.74 -4.29
CA THR A 128 -9.49 15.19 -5.38
C THR A 128 -9.06 16.65 -5.22
N LEU A 129 -9.89 17.47 -4.56
CA LEU A 129 -9.69 18.92 -4.43
C LEU A 129 -8.32 19.31 -3.83
N PRO A 130 -7.78 18.67 -2.76
CA PRO A 130 -6.47 19.03 -2.23
C PRO A 130 -5.34 18.87 -3.25
N CYS A 131 -5.36 17.76 -4.02
CA CYS A 131 -4.36 17.52 -5.06
C CYS A 131 -4.49 18.55 -6.18
N VAL A 132 -5.72 18.84 -6.64
CA VAL A 132 -5.96 19.87 -7.67
C VAL A 132 -5.43 21.23 -7.19
N ILE A 133 -5.75 21.66 -5.97
CA ILE A 133 -5.25 22.94 -5.43
C ILE A 133 -3.72 22.96 -5.42
N TYR A 134 -3.08 21.92 -4.90
CA TYR A 134 -1.62 21.84 -4.82
C TYR A 134 -0.97 21.91 -6.21
N PHE A 135 -1.41 21.08 -7.15
CA PHE A 135 -0.82 21.04 -8.49
C PHE A 135 -1.21 22.25 -9.35
N CYS A 136 -2.35 22.89 -9.11
CA CYS A 136 -2.70 24.18 -9.72
C CYS A 136 -1.74 25.29 -9.27
N VAL A 137 -1.51 25.43 -7.96
CA VAL A 137 -0.64 26.48 -7.41
C VAL A 137 0.80 26.34 -7.91
N ASN A 138 1.24 25.11 -8.17
CA ASN A 138 2.57 24.82 -8.68
C ASN A 138 2.64 24.70 -10.22
N ALA A 139 1.57 25.04 -10.95
CA ALA A 139 1.49 24.92 -12.42
C ALA A 139 1.84 23.50 -12.96
N ALA A 140 1.60 22.47 -12.16
CA ALA A 140 2.08 21.10 -12.38
C ALA A 140 0.92 20.09 -12.60
N ILE A 141 -0.29 20.56 -12.97
CA ILE A 141 -1.44 19.68 -13.25
C ILE A 141 -1.12 18.70 -14.38
N HIS A 142 -0.49 19.18 -15.45
CA HIS A 142 -0.16 18.34 -16.59
C HIS A 142 0.83 17.24 -16.20
N ASP A 143 1.93 17.60 -15.53
CA ASP A 143 2.94 16.66 -15.05
C ASP A 143 2.33 15.63 -14.09
N TRP A 144 1.51 16.08 -13.14
CA TRP A 144 0.82 15.19 -12.20
C TRP A 144 -0.04 14.15 -12.90
N LEU A 145 -0.94 14.58 -13.79
CA LEU A 145 -1.86 13.65 -14.46
C LEU A 145 -1.13 12.76 -15.47
N ARG A 146 -0.10 13.29 -16.14
CA ARG A 146 0.75 12.50 -17.04
C ARG A 146 1.48 11.40 -16.26
N THR A 147 2.20 11.74 -15.20
CA THR A 147 2.97 10.76 -14.44
C THR A 147 2.07 9.80 -13.66
N TYR A 148 1.02 10.29 -12.99
CA TYR A 148 0.17 9.45 -12.16
C TYR A 148 -0.77 8.54 -12.96
N LEU A 149 -1.37 9.05 -14.06
CA LEU A 149 -2.33 8.27 -14.85
C LEU A 149 -1.69 7.73 -16.13
N TYR A 150 -1.17 8.59 -17.00
CA TYR A 150 -0.73 8.17 -18.34
C TYR A 150 0.47 7.23 -18.29
N ASP A 151 1.56 7.63 -17.65
CA ASP A 151 2.79 6.84 -17.60
C ASP A 151 2.54 5.50 -16.87
N ASN A 152 1.78 5.53 -15.78
CA ASN A 152 1.44 4.30 -15.04
C ASN A 152 0.51 3.35 -15.80
N LEU A 153 -0.44 3.86 -16.59
CA LEU A 153 -1.36 3.02 -17.36
C LEU A 153 -0.74 2.49 -18.65
N PHE A 154 0.01 3.33 -19.37
CA PHE A 154 0.45 3.02 -20.72
C PHE A 154 1.88 2.51 -20.78
N LEU A 155 2.85 3.11 -20.05
CA LEU A 155 4.26 2.69 -20.17
C LEU A 155 4.55 1.37 -19.46
N TYR A 156 3.88 1.08 -18.34
CA TYR A 156 3.94 -0.27 -17.74
C TYR A 156 3.28 -1.34 -18.60
N SER A 157 2.28 -0.98 -19.42
CA SER A 157 1.58 -1.91 -20.30
C SER A 157 2.26 -2.10 -21.66
N ALA A 158 2.97 -1.08 -22.15
CA ALA A 158 3.62 -1.06 -23.47
C ALA A 158 4.85 -1.98 -23.53
N SER A 159 5.50 -2.28 -22.40
CA SER A 159 6.51 -3.35 -22.35
C SER A 159 5.95 -4.76 -22.64
N GLU A 160 4.63 -4.90 -22.78
CA GLU A 160 3.92 -6.17 -23.03
C GLU A 160 3.09 -6.17 -24.34
N GLU A 161 3.54 -5.50 -25.39
CA GLU A 161 2.92 -5.56 -26.73
C GLU A 161 2.86 -6.99 -27.34
N ALA A 162 3.44 -8.00 -26.69
CA ALA A 162 3.55 -9.37 -27.21
C ALA A 162 2.60 -10.42 -26.61
N SER A 163 1.53 -10.07 -25.87
CA SER A 163 0.68 -11.11 -25.26
C SER A 163 -0.83 -10.88 -25.41
N GLY A 164 -1.52 -11.84 -26.05
CA GLY A 164 -2.97 -11.84 -26.20
C GLY A 164 -3.72 -11.94 -24.85
N LEU A 165 -5.05 -11.84 -24.90
CA LEU A 165 -5.92 -11.86 -23.70
C LEU A 165 -5.73 -13.10 -22.80
N VAL A 166 -5.47 -14.26 -23.41
CA VAL A 166 -5.33 -15.54 -22.67
C VAL A 166 -4.07 -15.58 -21.81
N PRO A 167 -2.85 -15.30 -22.34
CA PRO A 167 -1.66 -15.14 -21.51
C PRO A 167 -1.81 -14.14 -20.36
N ARG A 168 -2.43 -12.97 -20.60
CA ARG A 168 -2.67 -11.96 -19.56
C ARG A 168 -3.58 -12.47 -18.45
N ALA A 169 -4.69 -13.12 -18.81
CA ALA A 169 -5.57 -13.75 -17.83
C ALA A 169 -4.85 -14.86 -17.05
N ARG A 170 -4.01 -15.66 -17.71
CA ARG A 170 -3.19 -16.69 -17.05
C ARG A 170 -2.19 -16.07 -16.07
N ALA A 171 -1.49 -15.00 -16.45
CA ALA A 171 -0.55 -14.29 -15.60
C ALA A 171 -1.24 -13.72 -14.35
N MET A 172 -2.39 -13.03 -14.53
CA MET A 172 -3.21 -12.53 -13.43
C MET A 172 -3.62 -13.64 -12.45
N LEU A 173 -4.14 -14.75 -12.96
CA LEU A 173 -4.54 -15.89 -12.12
C LEU A 173 -3.35 -16.51 -11.39
N TRP A 174 -2.20 -16.58 -12.06
CA TRP A 174 -0.96 -17.07 -11.47
C TRP A 174 -0.49 -16.17 -10.33
N CYS A 175 -0.46 -14.85 -10.51
CA CYS A 175 -0.15 -13.88 -9.46
C CYS A 175 -1.08 -14.01 -8.25
N GLY A 176 -2.39 -14.17 -8.49
CA GLY A 176 -3.36 -14.40 -7.43
C GLY A 176 -3.09 -15.71 -6.67
N TRP A 177 -2.73 -16.78 -7.40
CA TRP A 177 -2.38 -18.06 -6.80
C TRP A 177 -1.09 -17.99 -5.97
N GLU A 178 -0.04 -17.34 -6.48
CA GLU A 178 1.21 -17.11 -5.74
C GLU A 178 0.93 -16.38 -4.43
N TRP A 179 0.12 -15.32 -4.48
CA TRP A 179 -0.26 -14.61 -3.26
C TRP A 179 -0.99 -15.50 -2.25
N VAL A 180 -1.94 -16.33 -2.69
CA VAL A 180 -2.66 -17.28 -1.81
C VAL A 180 -1.71 -18.31 -1.20
N ARG A 181 -0.79 -18.87 -2.00
CA ARG A 181 0.22 -19.84 -1.57
C ARG A 181 1.15 -19.22 -0.53
N ASP A 182 1.60 -18.00 -0.75
CA ASP A 182 2.64 -17.36 0.05
C ASP A 182 2.06 -16.64 1.28
N ASN A 183 0.77 -16.29 1.27
CA ASN A 183 0.10 -15.57 2.38
C ASN A 183 -1.10 -16.35 2.97
N PRO A 184 -0.93 -17.62 3.39
CA PRO A 184 -2.05 -18.42 3.89
C PRO A 184 -2.70 -17.82 5.16
N LEU A 185 -1.92 -17.13 5.99
CA LEU A 185 -2.42 -16.44 7.19
C LEU A 185 -3.44 -15.33 6.86
N CYS A 186 -3.33 -14.72 5.69
CA CYS A 186 -4.33 -13.76 5.20
C CYS A 186 -5.41 -14.44 4.34
N ALA A 187 -5.02 -15.30 3.41
CA ALA A 187 -5.93 -15.91 2.44
C ALA A 187 -7.00 -16.81 3.10
N LEU A 188 -6.61 -17.62 4.09
CA LEU A 188 -7.53 -18.56 4.76
C LEU A 188 -8.65 -17.84 5.54
N PRO A 189 -8.37 -16.82 6.41
CA PRO A 189 -9.43 -16.02 7.00
C PRO A 189 -10.33 -15.34 5.98
N ILE A 190 -9.78 -14.78 4.89
CA ILE A 190 -10.60 -14.13 3.86
C ILE A 190 -11.58 -15.15 3.24
N ALA A 191 -11.09 -16.32 2.85
CA ALA A 191 -11.92 -17.40 2.30
C ALA A 191 -12.99 -17.87 3.31
N ALA A 192 -12.63 -18.06 4.57
CA ALA A 192 -13.56 -18.43 5.64
C ALA A 192 -14.65 -17.36 5.85
N GLY A 193 -14.27 -16.08 5.80
CA GLY A 193 -15.18 -14.94 5.88
C GLY A 193 -16.16 -14.93 4.71
N MET A 194 -15.65 -15.04 3.48
CA MET A 194 -16.48 -15.12 2.27
C MET A 194 -17.48 -16.27 2.32
N GLY A 195 -17.04 -17.46 2.75
CA GLY A 195 -17.90 -18.63 2.94
C GLY A 195 -18.98 -18.42 4.00
N TRP A 196 -18.62 -17.84 5.15
CA TRP A 196 -19.60 -17.54 6.20
C TRP A 196 -20.64 -16.50 5.77
N PHE A 197 -20.22 -15.47 5.03
CA PHE A 197 -21.16 -14.49 4.47
C PHE A 197 -22.11 -15.12 3.45
N ALA A 198 -21.61 -16.00 2.58
CA ALA A 198 -22.46 -16.71 1.63
C ALA A 198 -23.47 -17.63 2.32
N TRP A 199 -23.07 -18.34 3.39
CA TRP A 199 -23.93 -19.30 4.09
C TRP A 199 -24.90 -18.64 5.05
N LYS A 200 -24.41 -17.79 5.96
CA LYS A 200 -25.11 -17.39 7.19
C LYS A 200 -25.66 -15.96 7.13
N ARG A 201 -25.36 -15.19 6.08
CA ARG A 201 -25.70 -13.76 6.00
C ARG A 201 -26.66 -13.45 4.86
N PRO A 202 -27.43 -12.34 4.95
CA PRO A 202 -28.31 -11.92 3.86
C PRO A 202 -27.55 -11.72 2.54
N ARG A 203 -28.19 -12.04 1.41
CA ARG A 203 -27.59 -11.97 0.06
C ARG A 203 -26.91 -10.63 -0.26
N ARG A 204 -27.46 -9.50 0.23
CA ARG A 204 -26.85 -8.16 0.04
C ARG A 204 -25.52 -7.97 0.76
N GLU A 205 -25.38 -8.52 1.96
CA GLU A 205 -24.11 -8.49 2.71
C GLU A 205 -23.10 -9.42 2.05
N ALA A 206 -23.53 -10.62 1.64
CA ALA A 206 -22.70 -11.57 0.91
C ALA A 206 -22.20 -10.98 -0.42
N LEU A 207 -23.10 -10.39 -1.22
CA LEU A 207 -22.75 -9.73 -2.47
C LEU A 207 -21.69 -8.65 -2.27
N ALA A 208 -21.81 -7.82 -1.22
CA ALA A 208 -20.83 -6.78 -0.92
C ALA A 208 -19.44 -7.35 -0.63
N VAL A 209 -19.36 -8.38 0.22
CA VAL A 209 -18.09 -9.04 0.55
C VAL A 209 -17.46 -9.70 -0.67
N TRP A 210 -18.26 -10.43 -1.45
CA TRP A 210 -17.78 -11.15 -2.63
C TRP A 210 -17.34 -10.20 -3.75
N LEU A 211 -18.10 -9.14 -4.03
CA LEU A 211 -17.70 -8.13 -5.02
C LEU A 211 -16.46 -7.36 -4.56
N ALA A 212 -16.35 -7.02 -3.26
CA ALA A 212 -15.17 -6.36 -2.71
C ALA A 212 -13.92 -7.24 -2.84
N ALA A 213 -14.02 -8.53 -2.52
CA ALA A 213 -12.93 -9.50 -2.68
C ALA A 213 -12.55 -9.70 -4.15
N PHE A 214 -13.53 -9.92 -5.01
CA PHE A 214 -13.31 -10.18 -6.43
C PHE A 214 -12.72 -8.97 -7.15
N LEU A 215 -13.34 -7.78 -7.04
CA LEU A 215 -12.83 -6.58 -7.70
C LEU A 215 -11.55 -6.07 -7.04
N GLY A 216 -11.37 -6.27 -5.73
CA GLY A 216 -10.09 -6.02 -5.05
C GLY A 216 -8.96 -6.85 -5.62
N ALA A 217 -9.15 -8.17 -5.73
CA ALA A 217 -8.14 -9.07 -6.31
C ALA A 217 -7.90 -8.76 -7.79
N LEU A 218 -8.96 -8.49 -8.56
CA LEU A 218 -8.85 -8.07 -9.96
C LEU A 218 -8.00 -6.81 -10.08
N GLY A 219 -8.31 -5.75 -9.33
CA GLY A 219 -7.56 -4.48 -9.39
C GLY A 219 -6.08 -4.64 -9.07
N ILE A 220 -5.74 -5.49 -8.10
CA ILE A 220 -4.36 -5.74 -7.67
C ILE A 220 -3.58 -6.57 -8.70
N PHE A 221 -4.20 -7.61 -9.27
CA PHE A 221 -3.48 -8.59 -10.09
C PHE A 221 -3.68 -8.44 -11.61
N VAL A 222 -4.55 -7.55 -12.08
CA VAL A 222 -4.86 -7.37 -13.51
C VAL A 222 -3.62 -7.06 -14.37
N GLY A 223 -2.60 -6.42 -13.77
CA GLY A 223 -1.35 -6.10 -14.44
C GLY A 223 -0.41 -7.30 -14.69
N GLY A 224 -0.77 -8.53 -14.27
CA GLY A 224 0.03 -9.74 -14.56
C GLY A 224 1.39 -9.81 -13.89
N LYS A 225 1.71 -8.86 -13.00
CA LYS A 225 2.93 -8.80 -12.21
C LYS A 225 2.57 -8.59 -10.74
N SER A 226 3.17 -9.38 -9.85
CA SER A 226 2.95 -9.30 -8.42
C SER A 226 4.27 -9.04 -7.71
N TYR A 227 4.29 -8.01 -6.86
CA TYR A 227 5.33 -7.85 -5.84
C TYR A 227 4.79 -8.36 -4.51
N PRO A 228 5.64 -8.79 -3.56
CA PRO A 228 5.19 -9.39 -2.30
C PRO A 228 4.10 -8.57 -1.60
N TYR A 229 4.25 -7.24 -1.57
CA TYR A 229 3.37 -6.32 -0.88
C TYR A 229 2.04 -6.02 -1.60
N TYR A 230 1.87 -6.34 -2.89
CA TYR A 230 0.67 -5.96 -3.66
C TYR A 230 -0.62 -6.52 -3.06
N GLY A 231 -0.60 -7.80 -2.66
CA GLY A 231 -1.78 -8.44 -2.08
C GLY A 231 -2.07 -8.04 -0.64
N LEU A 232 -1.18 -7.28 0.03
CA LEU A 232 -1.42 -6.78 1.40
C LEU A 232 -2.73 -5.98 1.48
N ALA A 233 -3.12 -5.28 0.41
CA ALA A 233 -4.38 -4.55 0.37
C ALA A 233 -5.62 -5.44 0.67
N LEU A 234 -5.58 -6.72 0.27
CA LEU A 234 -6.66 -7.68 0.56
C LEU A 234 -6.75 -8.02 2.06
N ALA A 235 -5.72 -7.72 2.86
CA ALA A 235 -5.76 -7.89 4.31
C ALA A 235 -6.87 -7.06 4.98
N ALA A 236 -7.41 -6.03 4.29
CA ALA A 236 -8.60 -5.32 4.72
C ALA A 236 -9.83 -6.22 4.93
N LEU A 237 -9.85 -7.40 4.29
CA LEU A 237 -10.92 -8.39 4.36
C LEU A 237 -10.68 -9.47 5.44
N VAL A 238 -9.47 -9.59 5.98
CA VAL A 238 -9.11 -10.61 6.99
C VAL A 238 -10.02 -10.61 8.21
N PRO A 239 -10.45 -9.45 8.77
CA PRO A 239 -11.35 -9.44 9.93
C PRO A 239 -12.69 -10.16 9.69
N LEU A 240 -13.13 -10.32 8.43
CA LEU A 240 -14.35 -11.07 8.10
C LEU A 240 -14.23 -12.55 8.49
N GLY A 241 -13.03 -13.14 8.37
CA GLY A 241 -12.75 -14.53 8.72
C GLY A 241 -12.82 -14.83 10.21
N PHE A 242 -12.60 -13.82 11.03
CA PHE A 242 -12.62 -13.94 12.49
C PHE A 242 -14.03 -13.79 13.07
N LEU A 243 -15.02 -13.32 12.29
CA LEU A 243 -16.39 -13.12 12.77
C LEU A 243 -17.08 -14.41 13.25
N PRO A 244 -17.01 -15.56 12.56
CA PRO A 244 -17.69 -16.77 12.99
C PRO A 244 -17.15 -17.25 14.34
N LEU A 245 -15.82 -17.29 14.47
CA LEU A 245 -15.13 -17.68 15.70
C LEU A 245 -15.43 -16.68 16.83
N GLY A 246 -15.33 -15.38 16.54
CA GLY A 246 -15.60 -14.33 17.53
C GLY A 246 -17.02 -14.39 18.07
N ARG A 247 -18.02 -14.67 17.22
CA ARG A 247 -19.41 -14.87 17.65
C ARG A 247 -19.59 -16.12 18.50
N ALA A 248 -18.93 -17.22 18.16
CA ALA A 248 -19.01 -18.45 18.93
C ALA A 248 -18.39 -18.29 20.34
N LEU A 249 -17.31 -17.50 20.44
CA LEU A 249 -16.63 -17.23 21.71
C LEU A 249 -17.30 -16.14 22.55
N GLU A 250 -18.04 -15.20 21.95
CA GLU A 250 -18.63 -14.06 22.66
C GLU A 250 -19.47 -14.50 23.88
N GLY A 251 -20.27 -15.56 23.75
CA GLY A 251 -21.10 -16.08 24.83
C GLY A 251 -20.28 -16.58 26.02
N ARG A 252 -19.18 -17.29 25.76
CA ARG A 252 -18.26 -17.76 26.82
C ARG A 252 -17.54 -16.61 27.49
N LEU A 253 -17.12 -15.61 26.71
CA LEU A 253 -16.43 -14.42 27.21
C LEU A 253 -17.35 -13.50 28.01
N ALA A 254 -18.68 -13.59 27.84
CA ALA A 254 -19.63 -12.81 28.62
C ALA A 254 -19.64 -13.16 30.11
N HIS A 255 -19.21 -14.37 30.48
CA HIS A 255 -19.10 -14.83 31.88
C HIS A 255 -17.84 -14.33 32.58
N LEU A 256 -16.86 -13.79 31.84
CA LEU A 256 -15.61 -13.30 32.41
C LEU A 256 -15.77 -11.87 32.94
N SER A 257 -15.08 -11.56 34.04
CA SER A 257 -15.01 -10.20 34.56
C SER A 257 -14.21 -9.30 33.61
N ARG A 258 -14.45 -7.98 33.67
CA ARG A 258 -13.68 -7.01 32.87
C ARG A 258 -12.18 -7.07 33.14
N ARG A 259 -11.80 -7.34 34.40
CA ARG A 259 -10.38 -7.50 34.79
C ARG A 259 -9.77 -8.73 34.13
N ALA A 260 -10.46 -9.87 34.16
CA ALA A 260 -10.00 -11.10 33.51
C ALA A 260 -9.85 -10.92 31.98
N LEU A 261 -10.83 -10.29 31.33
CA LEU A 261 -10.73 -9.97 29.89
C LEU A 261 -9.56 -9.03 29.59
N GLY A 262 -9.34 -8.01 30.43
CA GLY A 262 -8.19 -7.11 30.32
C GLY A 262 -6.87 -7.86 30.45
N SER A 263 -6.73 -8.74 31.43
CA SER A 263 -5.54 -9.57 31.61
C SER A 263 -5.30 -10.50 30.41
N CYS A 264 -6.34 -11.16 29.90
CA CYS A 264 -6.24 -11.97 28.68
C CYS A 264 -5.78 -11.13 27.48
N ALA A 265 -6.34 -9.92 27.31
CA ALA A 265 -5.95 -9.03 26.22
C ALA A 265 -4.48 -8.62 26.33
N VAL A 266 -3.98 -8.30 27.54
CA VAL A 266 -2.57 -7.96 27.79
C VAL A 266 -1.66 -9.15 27.47
N VAL A 267 -1.97 -10.34 27.98
CA VAL A 267 -1.17 -11.55 27.73
C VAL A 267 -1.14 -11.90 26.24
N LEU A 268 -2.29 -11.84 25.57
CA LEU A 268 -2.36 -12.07 24.12
C LEU A 268 -1.59 -11.00 23.35
N THR A 269 -1.67 -9.73 23.75
CA THR A 269 -0.92 -8.65 23.11
C THR A 269 0.58 -8.89 23.25
N ALA A 270 1.06 -9.17 24.46
CA ALA A 270 2.47 -9.47 24.70
C ALA A 270 2.94 -10.69 23.90
N GLY A 271 2.13 -11.76 23.87
CA GLY A 271 2.41 -12.96 23.08
C GLY A 271 2.45 -12.67 21.57
N CYS A 272 1.49 -11.91 21.05
CA CYS A 272 1.47 -11.52 19.64
C CYS A 272 2.65 -10.63 19.26
N VAL A 273 3.04 -9.67 20.11
CA VAL A 273 4.23 -8.84 19.87
C VAL A 273 5.50 -9.68 19.86
N GLY A 274 5.66 -10.60 20.82
CA GLY A 274 6.78 -11.54 20.84
C GLY A 274 6.81 -12.44 19.60
N LEU A 275 5.67 -12.96 19.17
CA LEU A 275 5.55 -13.75 17.94
C LEU A 275 5.82 -12.93 16.69
N CYS A 276 5.40 -11.66 16.61
CA CYS A 276 5.75 -10.79 15.49
C CYS A 276 7.26 -10.68 15.33
N ALA A 277 7.99 -10.53 16.43
CA ALA A 277 9.45 -10.44 16.40
C ALA A 277 10.13 -11.72 15.86
N LEU A 278 9.48 -12.87 16.02
CA LEU A 278 9.98 -14.18 15.56
C LEU A 278 9.52 -14.56 14.15
N LEU A 279 8.30 -14.15 13.76
CA LEU A 279 7.63 -14.62 12.54
C LEU A 279 7.67 -13.61 11.39
N SER A 280 7.88 -12.33 11.67
CA SER A 280 7.91 -11.29 10.64
C SER A 280 9.20 -11.38 9.81
N GLY A 281 9.06 -11.50 8.49
CA GLY A 281 10.18 -11.44 7.55
C GLY A 281 10.99 -10.15 7.66
N ASN A 282 10.38 -9.04 8.08
CA ASN A 282 11.09 -7.77 8.29
C ASN A 282 12.10 -7.80 9.44
N MET A 283 12.04 -8.83 10.30
CA MET A 283 13.03 -9.04 11.36
C MET A 283 14.20 -9.91 10.88
N ALA A 284 14.08 -10.53 9.69
CA ALA A 284 15.14 -11.33 9.10
C ALA A 284 16.21 -10.43 8.46
N PRO A 285 17.51 -10.73 8.62
CA PRO A 285 18.60 -9.96 8.00
C PRO A 285 18.50 -9.86 6.47
N GLU A 286 17.84 -10.82 5.84
CA GLU A 286 17.66 -10.93 4.39
C GLU A 286 16.73 -9.87 3.80
N TYR A 287 15.90 -9.21 4.63
CA TYR A 287 14.87 -8.26 4.20
C TYR A 287 15.19 -6.79 4.51
N GLY A 288 16.40 -6.47 4.97
CA GLY A 288 16.82 -5.08 5.21
C GLY A 288 17.82 -4.94 6.36
N ALA A 289 17.95 -3.73 6.90
CA ALA A 289 18.71 -3.50 8.13
C ALA A 289 18.16 -4.38 9.26
N SER A 290 19.06 -5.10 9.94
CA SER A 290 18.66 -5.98 11.05
C SER A 290 17.90 -5.19 12.10
N PHE A 291 16.83 -5.75 12.65
CA PHE A 291 16.12 -5.12 13.75
C PHE A 291 17.10 -4.79 14.90
N GLY A 292 17.13 -3.53 15.32
CA GLY A 292 18.06 -3.04 16.33
C GLY A 292 19.44 -2.59 15.81
N GLN A 293 19.68 -2.66 14.49
CA GLN A 293 20.86 -2.04 13.87
C GLN A 293 20.83 -0.52 14.09
N PRO A 294 21.89 0.10 14.64
CA PRO A 294 22.01 1.54 14.72
C PRO A 294 21.91 2.16 13.33
N ARG A 295 21.15 3.23 13.19
CA ARG A 295 20.87 3.83 11.87
C ARG A 295 22.15 4.32 11.21
N GLU A 296 23.10 4.84 11.99
CA GLU A 296 24.44 5.28 11.58
C GLU A 296 25.28 4.18 10.92
N ASP A 297 24.99 2.91 11.23
CA ASP A 297 25.68 1.76 10.64
C ASP A 297 25.08 1.33 9.30
N THR A 298 23.94 1.90 8.91
CA THR A 298 23.31 1.59 7.63
C THR A 298 24.03 2.31 6.49
N MET A 299 24.04 1.68 5.30
CA MET A 299 24.60 2.26 4.08
C MET A 299 24.08 3.69 3.83
N GLN A 300 22.78 3.93 4.05
CA GLN A 300 22.13 5.21 3.80
C GLN A 300 22.70 6.33 4.68
N TYR A 301 22.88 6.08 5.97
CA TYR A 301 23.40 7.11 6.90
C TYR A 301 24.91 7.28 6.79
N ARG A 302 25.66 6.24 6.40
CA ARG A 302 27.08 6.39 6.06
C ARG A 302 27.27 7.31 4.86
N ILE A 303 26.45 7.13 3.81
CA ILE A 303 26.40 8.06 2.69
C ILE A 303 25.98 9.45 3.15
N ALA A 304 24.93 9.58 3.97
CA ALA A 304 24.47 10.87 4.49
C ALA A 304 25.58 11.65 5.20
N ALA A 305 26.44 10.98 5.98
CA ALA A 305 27.57 11.61 6.68
C ALA A 305 28.61 12.25 5.74
N TYR A 306 28.75 11.78 4.50
CA TYR A 306 29.57 12.45 3.48
C TYR A 306 28.88 13.70 2.92
N LEU A 307 27.56 13.67 2.81
CA LEU A 307 26.76 14.77 2.25
C LEU A 307 26.62 15.93 3.25
N GLU A 308 26.53 15.64 4.55
CA GLU A 308 26.45 16.64 5.63
C GLU A 308 27.64 17.60 5.67
N GLN A 309 28.78 17.21 5.10
CA GLN A 309 29.98 18.06 4.98
C GLN A 309 29.79 19.24 4.02
N THR A 310 28.77 19.18 3.15
CA THR A 310 28.44 20.23 2.17
C THR A 310 27.08 20.84 2.51
N PRO A 311 27.04 22.08 3.04
CA PRO A 311 25.79 22.77 3.32
C PRO A 311 24.95 22.93 2.04
N GLY A 312 23.70 22.44 2.07
CA GLY A 312 22.81 22.51 0.91
C GLY A 312 23.16 21.53 -0.21
N ALA A 313 23.86 20.43 0.11
CA ALA A 313 24.24 19.40 -0.85
C ALA A 313 23.07 18.93 -1.73
N THR A 314 23.37 18.74 -3.01
CA THR A 314 22.46 18.12 -3.98
C THR A 314 22.95 16.74 -4.38
N LEU A 315 22.03 15.81 -4.60
CA LEU A 315 22.33 14.41 -4.90
C LEU A 315 21.66 14.01 -6.22
N LEU A 316 22.29 13.11 -6.96
CA LEU A 316 21.67 12.32 -8.01
C LEU A 316 21.82 10.84 -7.68
N ASN A 317 20.71 10.11 -7.59
CA ASN A 317 20.72 8.65 -7.54
C ASN A 317 20.63 8.11 -8.97
N TYR A 318 21.77 7.71 -9.52
CA TYR A 318 21.90 7.41 -10.94
C TYR A 318 21.63 5.93 -11.23
N GLY A 319 20.65 5.65 -12.11
CA GLY A 319 20.44 4.33 -12.69
C GLY A 319 19.83 3.29 -11.73
N PHE A 320 19.26 3.72 -10.60
CA PHE A 320 18.47 2.85 -9.73
C PHE A 320 17.46 3.60 -8.86
N MET A 321 16.56 2.81 -8.25
CA MET A 321 15.55 3.31 -7.32
C MET A 321 16.20 3.75 -6.03
N ASP A 322 15.76 4.88 -5.47
CA ASP A 322 16.29 5.37 -4.21
C ASP A 322 16.09 4.34 -3.09
N ALA A 323 17.19 4.05 -2.40
CA ALA A 323 17.23 3.10 -1.29
C ALA A 323 17.07 3.81 0.07
N GLY A 324 16.58 5.06 0.07
CA GLY A 324 16.40 5.91 1.25
C GLY A 324 17.54 6.90 1.49
N PHE A 325 18.37 7.22 0.48
CA PHE A 325 19.47 8.17 0.65
C PHE A 325 18.98 9.59 0.91
N TYR A 326 17.92 10.02 0.21
CA TYR A 326 17.33 11.35 0.41
C TYR A 326 16.75 11.51 1.82
N THR A 327 16.02 10.49 2.29
CA THR A 327 15.46 10.48 3.65
C THR A 327 16.55 10.52 4.70
N ALA A 328 17.61 9.70 4.57
CA ALA A 328 18.70 9.65 5.53
C ALA A 328 19.49 10.97 5.59
N ALA A 329 19.71 11.62 4.44
CA ALA A 329 20.44 12.88 4.34
C ALA A 329 19.56 14.14 4.50
N GLY A 330 18.24 13.98 4.69
CA GLY A 330 17.30 15.10 4.80
C GLY A 330 17.24 15.98 3.54
N LEU A 331 17.48 15.41 2.36
CA LEU A 331 17.55 16.13 1.10
C LEU A 331 16.20 16.18 0.38
N VAL A 332 15.92 17.33 -0.24
CA VAL A 332 14.82 17.48 -1.22
C VAL A 332 15.43 17.41 -2.62
N PRO A 333 14.89 16.58 -3.53
CA PRO A 333 15.39 16.51 -4.91
C PRO A 333 15.40 17.86 -5.62
N ASN A 334 16.55 18.22 -6.21
CA ASN A 334 16.73 19.45 -6.99
C ASN A 334 16.52 19.25 -8.51
N VAL A 335 16.43 18.00 -8.96
CA VAL A 335 16.19 17.63 -10.36
C VAL A 335 14.97 16.69 -10.48
N LYS A 336 14.28 16.72 -11.63
CA LYS A 336 13.07 15.92 -11.86
C LYS A 336 13.32 14.41 -11.76
N TYR A 337 14.32 13.93 -12.49
CA TYR A 337 14.68 12.51 -12.56
C TYR A 337 15.81 12.17 -11.58
N PHE A 338 15.57 12.44 -10.29
CA PHE A 338 16.58 12.30 -9.23
C PHE A 338 16.94 10.85 -8.86
N HIS A 339 16.10 9.89 -9.27
CA HIS A 339 16.32 8.45 -9.16
C HIS A 339 15.62 7.73 -10.32
N GLN A 340 15.99 6.47 -10.57
CA GLN A 340 15.33 5.64 -11.58
C GLN A 340 14.14 4.87 -11.00
N THR A 341 12.96 5.03 -11.57
CA THR A 341 11.78 4.22 -11.23
C THR A 341 11.70 2.95 -12.07
N ASN A 342 10.76 2.06 -11.76
CA ASN A 342 10.51 0.86 -12.55
C ASN A 342 9.79 1.13 -13.89
N VAL A 343 9.47 2.39 -14.20
CA VAL A 343 8.83 2.78 -15.46
C VAL A 343 9.89 2.79 -16.57
N PRO A 344 9.68 2.09 -17.70
CA PRO A 344 10.60 2.12 -18.83
C PRO A 344 10.46 3.44 -19.61
N LEU A 345 11.01 4.53 -19.04
CA LEU A 345 11.00 5.86 -19.63
C LEU A 345 12.42 6.26 -20.04
N GLU A 346 12.69 6.34 -21.34
CA GLU A 346 14.00 6.69 -21.89
C GLU A 346 14.47 8.09 -21.47
N GLU A 347 13.56 9.08 -21.53
CA GLU A 347 13.78 10.46 -21.08
C GLU A 347 14.40 10.55 -19.68
N MET A 348 14.02 9.63 -18.77
CA MET A 348 14.54 9.59 -17.41
C MET A 348 16.04 9.31 -17.39
N LEU A 349 16.51 8.34 -18.17
CA LEU A 349 17.94 7.99 -18.23
C LEU A 349 18.75 9.03 -18.99
N ASP A 350 18.21 9.57 -20.09
CA ASP A 350 18.87 10.59 -20.88
C ASP A 350 19.11 11.87 -20.06
N GLU A 351 18.11 12.31 -19.31
CA GLU A 351 18.26 13.47 -18.42
C GLU A 351 19.23 13.18 -17.27
N GLN A 352 19.21 11.98 -16.69
CA GLN A 352 20.20 11.59 -15.67
C GLN A 352 21.64 11.64 -16.21
N LEU A 353 21.88 11.17 -17.44
CA LEU A 353 23.18 11.29 -18.10
C LEU A 353 23.55 12.76 -18.35
N ARG A 354 22.58 13.58 -18.79
CA ARG A 354 22.78 15.02 -18.98
C ARG A 354 23.18 15.71 -17.66
N TYR A 355 22.51 15.40 -16.55
CA TYR A 355 22.85 15.95 -15.23
C TYR A 355 24.30 15.64 -14.82
N ILE A 356 24.78 14.42 -15.08
CA ILE A 356 26.18 14.05 -14.82
C ILE A 356 27.12 14.84 -15.76
N ARG A 357 26.78 14.91 -17.06
CA ARG A 357 27.63 15.58 -18.06
C ARG A 357 27.72 17.09 -17.85
N GLU A 358 26.70 17.72 -17.28
CA GLU A 358 26.69 19.15 -16.99
C GLU A 358 27.18 19.46 -15.57
N GLY A 359 27.18 18.48 -14.68
CA GLY A 359 27.56 18.68 -13.29
C GLY A 359 26.46 19.38 -12.48
N VAL A 360 25.20 18.97 -12.65
CA VAL A 360 24.04 19.66 -12.06
C VAL A 360 23.91 19.39 -10.55
N CYS A 361 24.33 18.22 -10.09
CA CYS A 361 24.29 17.84 -8.67
C CYS A 361 25.70 17.80 -8.08
N ASP A 362 25.81 18.11 -6.79
CA ASP A 362 27.07 18.09 -6.04
C ASP A 362 27.62 16.67 -5.91
N TYR A 363 26.71 15.70 -5.73
CA TYR A 363 27.03 14.30 -5.57
C TYR A 363 26.23 13.41 -6.53
N VAL A 364 26.84 12.30 -6.92
CA VAL A 364 26.20 11.24 -7.70
C VAL A 364 26.44 9.92 -6.98
N ILE A 365 25.37 9.17 -6.70
CA ILE A 365 25.46 7.81 -6.17
C ILE A 365 25.06 6.79 -7.23
N THR A 366 25.85 5.72 -7.38
CA THR A 366 25.63 4.65 -8.37
C THR A 366 25.72 3.28 -7.70
N ARG A 367 25.21 2.23 -8.37
CA ARG A 367 25.34 0.82 -7.95
C ARG A 367 26.05 -0.07 -8.98
N GLY A 368 27.18 0.42 -9.50
CA GLY A 368 28.10 -0.34 -10.38
C GLY A 368 27.86 -0.19 -11.88
N LYS A 369 26.71 0.36 -12.32
CA LYS A 369 26.52 0.83 -13.69
C LYS A 369 26.62 2.35 -13.71
N GLN A 370 27.69 2.88 -14.28
CA GLN A 370 27.91 4.31 -14.49
C GLN A 370 28.61 4.56 -15.83
N PRO A 371 28.41 5.73 -16.46
CA PRO A 371 29.20 6.10 -17.62
C PRO A 371 30.67 6.23 -17.25
N GLU A 372 31.58 5.69 -18.08
CA GLU A 372 33.03 5.78 -17.85
C GLU A 372 33.52 7.23 -17.70
N TRP A 373 32.91 8.15 -18.45
CA TRP A 373 33.21 9.58 -18.44
C TRP A 373 32.69 10.34 -17.19
N ILE A 374 32.04 9.68 -16.23
CA ILE A 374 31.67 10.32 -14.95
C ILE A 374 32.89 10.94 -14.25
N VAL A 375 34.05 10.30 -14.40
CA VAL A 375 35.32 10.72 -13.80
C VAL A 375 35.86 12.01 -14.38
N GLU A 376 35.33 12.51 -15.50
CA GLU A 376 35.73 13.80 -16.06
C GLU A 376 35.33 14.93 -15.09
N ARG A 377 34.10 14.88 -14.57
CA ARG A 377 33.52 15.92 -13.69
C ARG A 377 33.45 15.55 -12.22
N TYR A 378 33.38 14.27 -11.90
CA TYR A 378 33.26 13.80 -10.53
C TYR A 378 34.46 12.95 -10.13
N GLU A 379 34.74 12.88 -8.83
CA GLU A 379 35.73 12.01 -8.23
C GLU A 379 35.04 11.02 -7.29
N LEU A 380 35.44 9.74 -7.31
CA LEU A 380 34.94 8.74 -6.38
C LEU A 380 35.51 9.03 -4.99
N ILE A 381 34.64 9.23 -3.99
CA ILE A 381 35.05 9.57 -2.62
C ILE A 381 34.71 8.49 -1.59
N ALA A 382 33.75 7.61 -1.88
CA ALA A 382 33.38 6.52 -0.98
C ALA A 382 32.81 5.33 -1.75
N THR A 383 33.04 4.14 -1.19
CA THR A 383 32.39 2.89 -1.58
C THR A 383 31.82 2.25 -0.31
N GLU A 384 30.50 2.10 -0.25
CA GLU A 384 29.81 1.53 0.91
C GLU A 384 29.20 0.18 0.55
N SER A 385 29.37 -0.82 1.42
CA SER A 385 28.76 -2.13 1.23
C SER A 385 27.26 -2.10 1.51
N SER A 386 26.51 -2.94 0.79
CA SER A 386 25.06 -3.02 0.89
C SER A 386 24.58 -4.46 1.11
N PRO A 387 24.98 -5.12 2.22
CA PRO A 387 24.74 -6.54 2.46
C PRO A 387 23.25 -6.96 2.50
N ASN A 388 22.35 -5.98 2.68
CA ASN A 388 20.91 -6.21 2.80
C ASN A 388 20.14 -5.76 1.54
N PHE A 389 20.84 -5.58 0.42
CA PHE A 389 20.27 -5.22 -0.86
C PHE A 389 20.65 -6.24 -1.92
N TRP A 390 19.92 -6.26 -3.05
CA TRP A 390 20.22 -7.14 -4.19
C TRP A 390 21.45 -6.72 -5.01
N TYR A 391 22.24 -5.78 -4.50
CA TYR A 391 23.51 -5.30 -5.07
C TYR A 391 24.55 -5.22 -3.95
N ASP A 392 25.83 -5.37 -4.28
CA ASP A 392 26.89 -5.58 -3.28
C ASP A 392 27.41 -4.29 -2.63
N ALA A 393 27.44 -3.20 -3.40
CA ALA A 393 27.94 -1.91 -2.95
C ALA A 393 27.33 -0.74 -3.72
N VAL A 394 27.47 0.46 -3.14
CA VAL A 394 27.22 1.74 -3.79
C VAL A 394 28.48 2.59 -3.85
N TYR A 395 28.56 3.44 -4.85
CA TYR A 395 29.70 4.29 -5.16
C TYR A 395 29.26 5.75 -5.10
N LEU A 396 29.87 6.53 -4.22
CA LEU A 396 29.58 7.96 -4.06
C LEU A 396 30.65 8.79 -4.76
N TYR A 397 30.20 9.59 -5.70
CA TYR A 397 31.01 10.51 -6.46
C TYR A 397 30.72 11.95 -6.03
N ARG A 398 31.75 12.77 -5.88
CA ARG A 398 31.66 14.21 -5.58
C ARG A 398 32.10 15.03 -6.79
N GLN A 399 31.40 16.11 -7.09
CA GLN A 399 31.78 16.99 -8.18
C GLN A 399 33.13 17.67 -7.88
N LYS A 400 34.07 17.63 -8.84
CA LYS A 400 35.44 18.14 -8.63
C LYS A 400 35.49 19.64 -8.31
N SER A 401 34.52 20.43 -8.77
CA SER A 401 34.44 21.87 -8.46
C SER A 401 34.11 22.17 -7.00
N LEU A 402 33.53 21.22 -6.25
CA LEU A 402 33.30 21.39 -4.82
C LEU A 402 34.59 21.33 -4.01
N SER A 403 35.56 20.51 -4.44
CA SER A 403 36.87 20.41 -3.79
C SER A 403 37.71 21.68 -3.93
N SER A 404 37.29 22.62 -4.80
CA SER A 404 37.93 23.93 -5.01
C SER A 404 37.21 25.11 -4.33
N ARG A 405 36.12 24.85 -3.61
CA ARG A 405 35.42 25.84 -2.77
C ARG A 405 35.73 25.57 -1.31
#